data_AF-A0A8B6FQI3-F1
#
_entry.id   AF-A0A8B6FQI3-F1
#
_cell.length_a   1.000
_cell.length_b   1.000
_cell.length_c   1.000
_cell.angle_alpha   90.00
_cell.angle_beta   90.00
_cell.angle_gamma   90.00
#
_symmetry.space_group_name_H-M   'P 1'
#
loop_
_entity.id
_entity.type
_entity.pdbx_description
1 polymer ?
#
loop_
_entity_poly.entity_id
_entity_poly.type
_entity_poly.pdbx_seq_one_letter_code
_entity_poly.pdbx_strand_id
1 'polypeptide(L)'
;MKPGAEIMESLAEVDKYNETQLKLYKDIVSLFSCEKVTFNDLQMKPYRTDDFTTKLFYETSRFSAFNFQWVIKARINNDQKNPALTTDRTLSYQLVLKSKFTTPISLSFIVLKGPYGEMKINPYIYTHDFVQDNVETTYNDLPIINSVECNKLLAGRTINLRLIMVMMN
;
A
#
# COMPACT_ATOMS: atom_id res chain seq x y z
N MET A 1 -25.30 26.86 -20.76
CA MET A 1 -23.95 27.43 -20.55
C MET A 1 -23.72 27.41 -19.06
N LYS A 2 -22.66 26.75 -18.56
CA LYS A 2 -22.32 26.84 -17.13
C LYS A 2 -21.86 28.28 -16.85
N PRO A 3 -22.30 28.94 -15.75
CA PRO A 3 -21.82 30.26 -15.37
C PRO A 3 -20.30 30.30 -15.25
N GLY A 4 -19.68 31.41 -15.64
CA GLY A 4 -18.21 31.57 -15.56
C GLY A 4 -17.64 31.30 -14.18
N ALA A 5 -18.40 31.59 -13.11
CA ALA A 5 -18.01 31.29 -11.73
C ALA A 5 -17.86 29.78 -11.46
N GLU A 6 -18.80 28.95 -11.93
CA GLU A 6 -18.72 27.48 -11.77
C GLU A 6 -17.54 26.89 -12.56
N ILE A 7 -17.19 27.49 -13.70
CA ILE A 7 -16.02 27.08 -14.49
C ILE A 7 -14.73 27.43 -13.75
N MET A 8 -14.64 28.62 -13.15
CA MET A 8 -13.47 29.05 -12.38
C MET A 8 -13.27 28.20 -11.12
N GLU A 9 -14.34 27.82 -10.43
CA GLU A 9 -14.28 26.90 -9.29
C GLU A 9 -13.79 25.51 -9.71
N SER A 10 -14.34 24.97 -10.81
CA SER A 10 -13.89 23.69 -11.37
C SER A 10 -12.41 23.72 -11.79
N LEU A 11 -11.93 24.85 -12.35
CA LEU A 11 -10.53 25.03 -12.72
C LEU A 11 -9.62 25.07 -11.48
N ALA A 12 -10.02 25.76 -10.42
CA ALA A 12 -9.25 25.80 -9.18
C ALA A 12 -9.11 24.41 -8.53
N GLU A 13 -10.14 23.57 -8.61
CA GLU A 13 -10.05 22.17 -8.16
C GLU A 13 -9.04 21.36 -8.97
N VAL A 14 -9.02 21.54 -10.30
CA VAL A 14 -8.05 20.89 -11.20
C VAL A 14 -6.62 21.34 -10.90
N ASP A 15 -6.40 22.64 -10.69
CA ASP A 15 -5.08 23.17 -10.36
C ASP A 15 -4.58 22.61 -9.03
N LYS A 16 -5.44 22.59 -8.00
CA LYS A 16 -5.11 22.00 -6.69
C LYS A 16 -4.79 20.52 -6.78
N TYR A 17 -5.53 19.76 -7.58
CA TYR A 17 -5.24 18.35 -7.84
C TYR A 17 -3.87 18.18 -8.50
N ASN A 18 -3.57 18.98 -9.53
CA ASN A 18 -2.30 18.94 -10.25
C ASN A 18 -1.11 19.30 -9.35
N GLU A 19 -1.23 20.32 -8.51
CA GLU A 19 -0.21 20.69 -7.52
C GLU A 19 0.07 19.55 -6.53
N THR A 20 -0.98 18.87 -6.07
CA THR A 20 -0.85 17.71 -5.17
C THR A 20 -0.13 16.55 -5.83
N GLN A 21 -0.47 16.24 -7.09
CA GLN A 21 0.21 15.19 -7.86
C GLN A 21 1.68 15.53 -8.14
N LEU A 22 1.95 16.79 -8.49
CA LEU A 22 3.32 17.26 -8.74
C LEU A 22 4.16 17.19 -7.46
N LYS A 23 3.59 17.53 -6.31
CA LYS A 23 4.26 17.39 -5.01
C LYS A 23 4.60 15.93 -4.71
N LEU A 24 3.64 15.01 -4.86
CA LEU A 24 3.87 13.58 -4.68
C LEU A 24 5.02 13.08 -5.60
N TYR A 25 5.02 13.49 -6.86
CA TYR A 25 6.10 13.13 -7.78
C TYR A 25 7.47 13.65 -7.31
N LYS A 26 7.55 14.91 -6.87
CA LYS A 26 8.77 15.50 -6.31
C LYS A 26 9.24 14.75 -5.07
N ASP A 27 8.33 14.40 -4.17
CA ASP A 27 8.63 13.66 -2.94
C ASP A 27 9.18 12.26 -3.27
N ILE A 28 8.56 11.54 -4.22
CA ILE A 28 9.04 10.24 -4.71
C ILE A 28 10.44 10.36 -5.33
N VAL A 29 10.68 11.36 -6.17
CA VAL A 29 12.01 11.59 -6.79
C VAL A 29 13.06 11.93 -5.73
N SER A 30 12.69 12.70 -4.71
CA SER A 30 13.57 13.00 -3.57
C SER A 30 13.95 11.73 -2.80
N LEU A 31 12.99 10.82 -2.57
CA LEU A 31 13.28 9.53 -1.93
C LEU A 31 14.25 8.67 -2.74
N PHE A 32 14.19 8.74 -4.07
CA PHE A 32 15.16 8.05 -4.93
C PHE A 32 16.56 8.66 -4.94
N SER A 33 16.72 9.86 -4.36
CA SER A 33 18.04 10.46 -4.16
C SER A 33 18.75 9.89 -2.92
N CYS A 34 18.07 9.07 -2.12
CA CYS A 34 18.68 8.37 -0.98
C CYS A 34 19.56 7.20 -1.45
N GLU A 35 20.60 6.89 -0.68
CA GLU A 35 21.56 5.83 -1.02
C GLU A 35 20.94 4.43 -0.92
N LYS A 36 20.04 4.21 0.04
CA LYS A 36 19.46 2.90 0.34
C LYS A 36 18.03 2.80 -0.21
N VAL A 37 17.91 2.40 -1.47
CA VAL A 37 16.63 2.15 -2.15
C VAL A 37 16.57 0.71 -2.66
N THR A 38 15.41 0.06 -2.51
CA THR A 38 15.15 -1.26 -3.11
C THR A 38 13.79 -1.31 -3.81
N PHE A 39 13.71 -2.15 -4.85
CA PHE A 39 12.50 -2.41 -5.62
C PHE A 39 12.20 -3.90 -5.54
N ASN A 40 11.05 -4.25 -4.98
CA ASN A 40 10.69 -5.63 -4.71
C ASN A 40 9.38 -5.95 -5.44
N ASP A 41 9.46 -6.78 -6.47
CA ASP A 41 8.27 -7.31 -7.14
C ASP A 41 7.78 -8.53 -6.36
N LEU A 42 6.60 -8.37 -5.75
CA LEU A 42 6.06 -9.30 -4.77
C LEU A 42 4.70 -9.83 -5.21
N GLN A 43 4.41 -11.04 -4.74
CA GLN A 43 3.13 -11.68 -4.95
C GLN A 43 2.51 -12.02 -3.60
N MET A 44 1.32 -11.48 -3.33
CA MET A 44 0.52 -11.87 -2.17
C MET A 44 -0.37 -13.05 -2.52
N LYS A 45 -0.38 -14.06 -1.66
CA LYS A 45 -1.19 -15.27 -1.79
C LYS A 45 -2.28 -15.29 -0.71
N PRO A 46 -3.50 -15.73 -1.06
CA PRO A 46 -4.58 -15.81 -0.08
C PRO A 46 -4.33 -16.93 0.93
N TYR A 47 -4.70 -16.70 2.18
CA TYR A 47 -4.83 -17.73 3.21
C TYR A 47 -6.05 -17.44 4.08
N ARG A 48 -6.53 -18.46 4.77
CA ARG A 48 -7.71 -18.38 5.64
C ARG A 48 -7.30 -18.74 7.06
N THR A 49 -7.94 -18.10 8.03
CA THR A 49 -7.80 -18.47 9.45
C THR A 49 -8.89 -19.45 9.84
N ASP A 50 -8.56 -20.34 10.78
CA ASP A 50 -9.47 -21.35 11.33
C ASP A 50 -10.42 -20.75 12.40
N ASP A 51 -10.69 -19.45 12.34
CA ASP A 51 -11.61 -18.77 13.26
C ASP A 51 -13.06 -19.19 12.99
N PHE A 52 -13.93 -19.04 14.00
CA PHE A 52 -15.37 -19.32 13.90
C PHE A 52 -16.04 -18.64 12.68
N THR A 53 -15.52 -17.48 12.26
CA THR A 53 -15.81 -16.86 10.97
C THR A 53 -14.52 -16.83 10.16
N THR A 54 -14.39 -17.69 9.15
CA THR A 54 -13.21 -17.77 8.28
C THR A 54 -12.93 -16.42 7.62
N LYS A 55 -11.85 -15.75 8.01
CA LYS A 55 -11.41 -14.48 7.41
C LYS A 55 -10.40 -14.75 6.30
N LEU A 56 -10.55 -14.05 5.18
CA LEU A 56 -9.62 -14.10 4.06
C LEU A 56 -8.52 -13.04 4.25
N PHE A 57 -7.28 -13.49 4.28
CA PHE A 57 -6.10 -12.66 4.35
C PHE A 57 -5.19 -12.93 3.16
N TYR A 58 -4.22 -12.04 2.95
CA TYR A 58 -3.20 -12.17 1.93
C TYR A 58 -1.83 -11.96 2.56
N GLU A 59 -0.82 -12.71 2.12
CA GLU A 59 0.56 -12.56 2.60
C GLU A 59 1.55 -12.81 1.46
N THR A 60 2.67 -12.10 1.46
CA THR A 60 3.81 -12.41 0.58
C THR A 60 4.67 -13.53 1.18
N SER A 61 5.42 -14.24 0.35
CA SER A 61 6.60 -14.94 0.87
C SER A 61 7.54 -13.95 1.57
N ARG A 62 8.40 -14.47 2.47
CA ARG A 62 9.50 -13.66 3.01
C ARG A 62 10.38 -13.16 1.87
N PHE A 63 10.73 -11.89 1.90
CA PHE A 63 11.64 -11.28 0.93
C PHE A 63 12.75 -10.52 1.66
N SER A 64 13.89 -10.38 0.98
CA SER A 64 15.09 -9.76 1.52
C SER A 64 15.22 -8.31 1.02
N ALA A 65 15.37 -7.36 1.93
CA ALA A 65 15.71 -5.97 1.59
C ALA A 65 16.56 -5.37 2.72
N PHE A 66 17.60 -4.62 2.37
CA PHE A 66 18.54 -4.00 3.33
C PHE A 66 19.14 -4.97 4.35
N ASN A 67 19.44 -6.21 3.94
CA ASN A 67 19.92 -7.30 4.81
C ASN A 67 18.91 -7.77 5.89
N PHE A 68 17.64 -7.38 5.77
CA PHE A 68 16.57 -7.83 6.63
C PHE A 68 15.53 -8.66 5.86
N GLN A 69 14.81 -9.51 6.60
CA GLN A 69 13.68 -10.29 6.10
C GLN A 69 12.39 -9.56 6.39
N TRP A 70 11.53 -9.45 5.38
CA TRP A 70 10.28 -8.71 5.43
C TRP A 70 9.12 -9.56 4.92
N VAL A 71 7.91 -9.20 5.33
CA VAL A 71 6.65 -9.77 4.82
C VAL A 71 5.62 -8.66 4.72
N ILE A 72 4.81 -8.65 3.66
CA ILE A 72 3.58 -7.85 3.61
C ILE A 72 2.41 -8.74 4.00
N LYS A 73 1.58 -8.27 4.93
CA LYS A 73 0.29 -8.87 5.27
C LYS A 73 -0.83 -7.93 4.86
N ALA A 74 -1.89 -8.46 4.28
CA ALA A 74 -3.08 -7.69 3.93
C ALA A 74 -4.36 -8.38 4.41
N ARG A 75 -5.36 -7.56 4.72
CA ARG A 75 -6.68 -7.97 5.19
C ARG A 75 -7.77 -7.25 4.42
N ILE A 76 -8.88 -7.93 4.20
CA ILE A 76 -10.07 -7.36 3.56
C ILE A 76 -10.96 -6.74 4.64
N ASN A 77 -11.52 -5.56 4.37
CA ASN A 77 -12.52 -4.88 5.19
C ASN A 77 -12.06 -4.68 6.64
N ASN A 78 -11.20 -3.69 6.81
CA ASN A 78 -10.88 -3.16 8.12
C ASN A 78 -12.21 -2.70 8.79
N ASP A 79 -12.54 -3.20 9.98
CA ASP A 79 -13.70 -2.82 10.81
C ASP A 79 -15.12 -3.38 10.55
N GLN A 80 -15.32 -4.44 9.76
CA GLN A 80 -16.67 -5.04 9.67
C GLN A 80 -16.80 -6.41 10.34
N LYS A 81 -17.71 -6.49 11.33
CA LYS A 81 -18.10 -7.71 12.04
C LYS A 81 -18.63 -8.81 11.10
N ASN A 82 -19.14 -8.48 9.91
CA ASN A 82 -19.63 -9.47 8.94
C ASN A 82 -19.31 -9.08 7.48
N PRO A 83 -18.21 -9.59 6.90
CA PRO A 83 -17.81 -9.33 5.52
C PRO A 83 -18.80 -9.82 4.44
N ALA A 84 -19.77 -10.67 4.79
CA ALA A 84 -20.74 -11.23 3.84
C ALA A 84 -21.90 -10.27 3.49
N LEU A 85 -22.03 -9.14 4.19
CA LEU A 85 -23.17 -8.23 4.06
C LEU A 85 -22.90 -7.00 3.19
N THR A 86 -21.72 -6.86 2.59
CA THR A 86 -21.40 -5.72 1.71
C THR A 86 -20.61 -6.12 0.47
N THR A 87 -20.88 -5.41 -0.62
CA THR A 87 -20.12 -5.45 -1.88
C THR A 87 -18.95 -4.47 -1.89
N ASP A 88 -18.91 -3.52 -0.95
CA ASP A 88 -17.83 -2.55 -0.81
C ASP A 88 -16.67 -3.17 -0.06
N ARG A 89 -15.69 -3.64 -0.83
CA ARG A 89 -14.47 -4.25 -0.32
C ARG A 89 -13.32 -3.26 -0.35
N THR A 90 -12.60 -3.19 0.77
CA THR A 90 -11.31 -2.49 0.89
C THR A 90 -10.23 -3.51 1.22
N LEU A 91 -8.99 -3.21 0.81
CA LEU A 91 -7.82 -4.02 1.13
C LEU A 91 -6.85 -3.13 1.89
N SER A 92 -6.53 -3.48 3.14
CA SER A 92 -5.52 -2.78 3.93
C SER A 92 -4.31 -3.69 4.11
N TYR A 93 -3.11 -3.13 4.20
CA TYR A 93 -1.87 -3.87 4.30
C TYR A 93 -0.92 -3.28 5.34
N GLN A 94 -0.06 -4.13 5.88
CA GLN A 94 1.03 -3.74 6.77
C GLN A 94 2.33 -4.37 6.30
N LEU A 95 3.43 -3.67 6.52
CA LEU A 95 4.78 -4.17 6.33
C LEU A 95 5.32 -4.69 7.67
N VAL A 96 5.87 -5.90 7.67
CA VAL A 96 6.35 -6.57 8.89
C VAL A 96 7.82 -6.94 8.73
N LEU A 97 8.64 -6.46 9.66
CA LEU A 97 10.04 -6.83 9.80
C LEU A 97 10.15 -8.15 10.58
N LYS A 98 10.80 -9.15 9.98
CA LYS A 98 10.97 -10.50 10.55
C LYS A 98 12.37 -10.75 11.12
N SER A 99 13.36 -10.00 10.66
CA SER A 99 14.72 -10.10 11.19
C SER A 99 14.84 -9.43 12.56
N LYS A 100 15.78 -9.93 13.38
CA LYS A 100 16.24 -9.21 14.57
C LYS A 100 17.13 -8.04 14.16
N PHE A 101 17.07 -6.95 14.92
CA PHE A 101 17.88 -5.75 14.72
C PHE A 101 18.21 -5.10 16.07
N THR A 102 19.32 -4.37 16.11
CA THR A 102 19.82 -3.71 17.33
C THR A 102 19.59 -2.20 17.31
N THR A 103 19.53 -1.60 16.11
CA THR A 103 19.34 -0.16 15.92
C THR A 103 18.00 0.11 15.25
N PRO A 104 17.24 1.14 15.67
CA PRO A 104 16.01 1.55 15.00
C PRO A 104 16.20 1.73 13.49
N ILE A 105 15.16 1.43 12.72
CA ILE A 105 15.17 1.52 11.27
C ILE A 105 14.05 2.47 10.83
N SER A 106 14.42 3.64 10.33
CA SER A 106 13.49 4.57 9.68
C SER A 106 13.31 4.19 8.22
N LEU A 107 12.07 3.91 7.82
CA LEU A 107 11.76 3.41 6.48
C LEU A 107 10.61 4.18 5.86
N SER A 108 10.80 4.65 4.62
CA SER A 108 9.72 5.08 3.74
C SER A 108 9.44 4.00 2.70
N PHE A 109 8.18 3.70 2.41
CA PHE A 109 7.81 2.71 1.42
C PHE A 109 6.57 3.09 0.62
N ILE A 110 6.49 2.57 -0.60
CA ILE A 110 5.43 2.83 -1.57
C ILE A 110 5.04 1.49 -2.19
N VAL A 111 3.74 1.18 -2.17
CA VAL A 111 3.19 0.08 -2.96
C VAL A 111 2.71 0.63 -4.30
N LEU A 112 3.13 -0.03 -5.38
CA LEU A 112 2.80 0.24 -6.76
C LEU A 112 2.24 -1.01 -7.44
N LYS A 113 1.65 -0.82 -8.61
CA LYS A 113 1.32 -1.93 -9.52
C LYS A 113 2.58 -2.75 -9.82
N GLY A 114 2.48 -4.06 -9.62
CA GLY A 114 3.54 -4.99 -9.98
C GLY A 114 3.64 -5.20 -11.50
N PRO A 115 4.76 -5.76 -12.01
CA PRO A 115 4.87 -6.18 -13.40
C PRO A 115 3.71 -7.08 -13.79
N TYR A 116 3.11 -6.82 -14.96
CA TYR A 116 1.96 -7.59 -15.49
C TYR A 116 0.69 -7.59 -14.61
N GLY A 117 0.63 -6.78 -13.55
CA GLY A 117 -0.58 -6.60 -12.75
C GLY A 117 -1.54 -5.61 -13.40
N GLU A 118 -2.85 -5.74 -13.21
CA GLU A 118 -3.85 -4.77 -13.69
C GLU A 118 -4.27 -3.75 -12.62
N MET A 119 -3.58 -3.75 -11.48
CA MET A 119 -3.94 -2.95 -10.32
C MET A 119 -3.86 -1.45 -10.63
N LYS A 120 -4.96 -0.73 -10.40
CA LYS A 120 -4.99 0.73 -10.44
C LYS A 120 -5.01 1.28 -9.02
N ILE A 121 -3.95 1.99 -8.66
CA ILE A 121 -3.77 2.58 -7.33
C ILE A 121 -3.24 3.99 -7.43
N ASN A 122 -3.58 4.81 -6.43
CA ASN A 122 -2.98 6.12 -6.24
C ASN A 122 -1.79 5.99 -5.28
N PRO A 123 -0.54 6.14 -5.72
CA PRO A 123 0.62 5.94 -4.86
C PRO A 123 0.55 6.81 -3.61
N TYR A 124 0.94 6.25 -2.47
CA TYR A 124 1.08 6.98 -1.22
C TYR A 124 2.39 6.56 -0.55
N ILE A 125 3.10 7.54 0.00
CA ILE A 125 4.37 7.34 0.70
C ILE A 125 4.05 7.13 2.17
N TYR A 126 4.36 5.95 2.68
CA TYR A 126 4.23 5.62 4.09
C TYR A 126 5.60 5.67 4.75
N THR A 127 5.70 6.29 5.92
CA THR A 127 6.94 6.34 6.71
C THR A 127 6.70 5.69 8.06
N HIS A 128 7.66 4.87 8.51
CA HIS A 128 7.58 4.16 9.77
C HIS A 128 8.96 3.96 10.39
N ASP A 129 9.04 4.10 11.70
CA ASP A 129 10.23 3.82 12.50
C ASP A 129 10.07 2.47 13.19
N PHE A 130 10.79 1.47 12.69
CA PHE A 130 10.82 0.14 13.29
C PHE A 130 11.74 0.15 14.52
N VAL A 131 11.18 -0.22 15.67
CA VAL A 131 11.88 -0.40 16.95
C VAL A 131 11.61 -1.80 17.49
N GLN A 132 12.39 -2.29 18.46
CA GLN A 132 12.27 -3.69 18.92
C GLN A 132 10.86 -4.06 19.40
N ASP A 133 10.14 -3.10 19.98
CA ASP A 133 8.76 -3.27 20.45
C ASP A 133 7.71 -3.03 19.35
N ASN A 134 8.11 -2.54 18.17
CA ASN A 134 7.23 -2.23 17.06
C ASN A 134 7.87 -2.63 15.72
N VAL A 135 7.65 -3.90 15.37
CA VAL A 135 8.22 -4.53 14.16
C VAL A 135 7.22 -4.60 12.99
N GLU A 136 6.06 -3.96 13.14
CA GLU A 136 5.02 -3.92 12.12
C GLU A 136 4.41 -2.52 12.00
N THR A 137 4.15 -2.11 10.76
CA THR A 137 3.41 -0.88 10.53
C THR A 137 1.96 -1.07 10.97
N THR A 138 1.25 0.03 11.21
CA THR A 138 -0.22 -0.01 11.20
C THR A 138 -0.71 -0.52 9.85
N TYR A 139 -1.93 -1.08 9.83
CA TYR A 139 -2.60 -1.38 8.57
C TYR A 139 -2.96 -0.06 7.88
N ASN A 140 -2.44 0.12 6.67
CA ASN A 140 -2.76 1.23 5.81
C ASN A 140 -3.64 0.75 4.67
N ASP A 141 -4.61 1.56 4.25
CA ASP A 141 -5.43 1.20 3.10
C ASP A 141 -4.58 1.17 1.83
N LEU A 142 -4.74 0.10 1.05
CA LEU A 142 -4.26 0.08 -0.31
C LEU A 142 -5.21 1.00 -1.09
N PRO A 143 -4.71 2.13 -1.65
CA PRO A 143 -5.54 3.15 -2.28
C PRO A 143 -6.00 2.70 -3.66
N ILE A 144 -6.78 1.62 -3.69
CA ILE A 144 -7.46 1.09 -4.86
C ILE A 144 -8.54 2.09 -5.26
N ILE A 145 -8.64 2.39 -6.55
CA ILE A 145 -9.51 3.47 -7.06
C ILE A 145 -10.97 3.32 -6.65
N ASN A 146 -11.51 2.10 -6.60
CA ASN A 146 -12.88 1.83 -6.17
C ASN A 146 -13.09 0.35 -5.77
N SER A 147 -14.26 0.05 -5.21
CA SER A 147 -14.64 -1.31 -4.79
C SER A 147 -14.72 -2.32 -5.95
N VAL A 148 -15.03 -1.87 -7.17
CA VAL A 148 -15.05 -2.73 -8.37
C VAL A 148 -13.65 -3.25 -8.71
N GLU A 149 -12.66 -2.36 -8.73
CA GLU A 149 -11.25 -2.72 -8.95
C GLU A 149 -10.71 -3.58 -7.80
N CYS A 150 -11.15 -3.32 -6.55
CA CYS A 150 -10.81 -4.19 -5.43
C CYS A 150 -11.38 -5.60 -5.63
N ASN A 151 -12.65 -5.73 -6.04
CA ASN A 151 -13.26 -7.02 -6.32
C ASN A 151 -12.56 -7.78 -7.47
N LYS A 152 -12.15 -7.10 -8.55
CA LYS A 152 -11.34 -7.70 -9.62
C LYS A 152 -10.00 -8.22 -9.09
N LEU A 153 -9.34 -7.42 -8.24
CA LEU A 153 -8.07 -7.79 -7.63
C LEU A 153 -8.21 -9.04 -6.75
N LEU A 154 -9.29 -9.11 -5.96
CA LEU A 154 -9.59 -10.22 -5.07
C LEU A 154 -10.05 -11.49 -5.80
N ALA A 155 -10.61 -11.37 -7.01
CA ALA A 155 -10.96 -12.50 -7.86
C ALA A 155 -9.73 -13.21 -8.46
N GLY A 156 -8.58 -12.54 -8.48
CA GLY A 156 -7.31 -13.13 -8.90
C GLY A 156 -6.80 -14.20 -7.92
N ARG A 157 -6.06 -15.19 -8.43
CA ARG A 157 -5.41 -16.22 -7.59
C ARG A 157 -4.39 -15.61 -6.63
N THR A 158 -3.74 -14.53 -7.06
CA THR A 158 -2.69 -13.83 -6.34
C THR A 158 -2.70 -12.35 -6.69
N ILE A 159 -2.20 -11.51 -5.79
CA ILE A 159 -2.10 -10.07 -6.01
C ILE A 159 -0.63 -9.72 -6.23
N ASN A 160 -0.30 -9.26 -7.44
CA ASN A 160 1.06 -8.83 -7.79
C ASN A 160 1.21 -7.33 -7.49
N LEU A 161 2.27 -6.96 -6.78
CA LEU A 161 2.59 -5.59 -6.43
C LEU A 161 4.09 -5.33 -6.55
N ARG A 162 4.45 -4.05 -6.69
CA ARG A 162 5.83 -3.58 -6.56
C ARG A 162 5.94 -2.78 -5.27
N LEU A 163 6.79 -3.23 -4.36
CA LEU A 163 7.13 -2.49 -3.15
C LEU A 163 8.45 -1.76 -3.37
N ILE A 164 8.39 -0.45 -3.34
CA ILE A 164 9.57 0.42 -3.27
C ILE A 164 9.83 0.70 -1.80
N MET A 165 11.07 0.52 -1.37
CA MET A 165 11.48 0.80 0.01
C MET A 165 12.71 1.71 0.00
N VAL A 166 12.72 2.69 0.89
CA VAL A 166 13.81 3.63 1.09
C VAL A 166 14.13 3.68 2.58
N MET A 167 15.35 3.29 2.93
CA MET A 167 15.83 3.34 4.30
C MET A 167 16.49 4.69 4.55
N MET A 168 15.97 5.42 5.54
CA MET A 168 16.53 6.67 6.00
C MET A 168 17.64 6.36 7.02
N ASN A 169 18.76 7.08 6.93
CA ASN A 169 19.89 6.93 7.86
C ASN A 169 19.60 7.56 9.22
#